data_AF-A0A537P150-F1
#
_entry.id   AF-A0A537P150-F1
#
_cell.length_a   1.000
_cell.length_b   1.000
_cell.length_c   1.000
_cell.angle_alpha   90.00
_cell.angle_beta   90.00
_cell.angle_gamma   90.00
#
_symmetry.space_group_name_H-M   'P 1'
#
loop_
_entity.id
_entity.type
_entity.pdbx_description
1 polymer ?
#
loop_
_entity_poly.entity_id
_entity_poly.type
_entity_poly.pdbx_seq_one_letter_code
_entity_poly.pdbx_strand_id
1 'polypeptide(L)'
;MSIGSPLKPASARAAAAQLHGLRANLAWAFALLACSRKSAATPLWRARLRLAIGAAVAVAIIAASMAVLDAPAVSAAQHAPESMIMVFEYVTGFGKSVWFLVPIVVALALIACLATPSLSRMSRGVLAALTVRLGFLFFAIGLPGLVFTIAKRLVGRARPFVEGGAGPLVYRPLGWNVEYS
;
A
#
# COMPACT_ATOMS: atom_id res chain seq x y z
N MET A 1 15.38 -72.39 2.02
CA MET A 1 14.13 -71.66 2.35
C MET A 1 14.39 -70.18 2.14
N SER A 2 13.88 -69.61 1.05
CA SER A 2 14.05 -68.20 0.68
C SER A 2 12.69 -67.51 0.82
N ILE A 3 12.58 -66.53 1.72
CA ILE A 3 11.39 -65.70 1.88
C ILE A 3 11.70 -64.34 1.24
N GLY A 4 11.37 -64.21 -0.05
CA GLY A 4 11.31 -62.93 -0.75
C GLY A 4 9.88 -62.41 -0.70
N SER A 5 9.61 -61.39 0.11
CA SER A 5 8.32 -60.68 0.11
C SER A 5 8.35 -59.60 -0.98
N PRO A 6 7.37 -59.55 -1.92
CA PRO A 6 7.34 -58.49 -2.93
C PRO A 6 6.75 -57.21 -2.32
N LEU A 7 7.55 -56.14 -2.31
CA LEU A 7 7.10 -54.80 -1.94
C LEU A 7 6.08 -54.28 -2.97
N LYS A 8 4.93 -53.87 -2.43
CA LYS A 8 3.68 -53.49 -3.10
C LYS A 8 3.83 -52.21 -3.97
N PRO A 9 3.35 -52.18 -5.23
CA PRO A 9 3.46 -51.02 -6.13
C PRO A 9 2.39 -49.94 -5.88
N ALA A 10 2.23 -49.50 -4.63
CA ALA A 10 1.17 -48.57 -4.22
C ALA A 10 1.51 -47.08 -4.48
N SER A 11 2.80 -46.71 -4.43
CA SER A 11 3.25 -45.31 -4.52
C SER A 11 3.16 -44.73 -5.94
N ALA A 12 3.45 -45.54 -6.97
CA ALA A 12 3.42 -45.09 -8.37
C ALA A 12 1.99 -44.77 -8.86
N ARG A 13 0.99 -45.54 -8.43
CA ARG A 13 -0.43 -45.29 -8.77
C ARG A 13 -1.00 -44.07 -8.05
N ALA A 14 -0.59 -43.83 -6.80
CA ALA A 14 -0.99 -42.65 -6.05
C ALA A 14 -0.41 -41.35 -6.63
N ALA A 15 0.87 -41.37 -7.02
CA ALA A 15 1.52 -40.23 -7.68
C ALA A 15 0.90 -39.91 -9.05
N ALA A 16 0.57 -40.93 -9.84
CA ALA A 16 -0.13 -40.76 -11.12
C ALA A 16 -1.54 -40.16 -10.96
N ALA A 17 -2.28 -40.58 -9.93
CA ALA A 17 -3.60 -40.03 -9.62
C ALA A 17 -3.54 -38.55 -9.16
N GLN A 18 -2.53 -38.19 -8.37
CA GLN A 18 -2.28 -36.79 -7.96
C GLN A 18 -1.92 -35.89 -9.14
N LEU A 19 -1.07 -36.38 -10.06
CA LEU A 19 -0.73 -35.66 -11.29
C LEU A 19 -1.95 -35.46 -12.20
N HIS A 20 -2.83 -36.45 -12.31
CA HIS A 20 -4.08 -36.33 -13.06
C HIS A 20 -5.01 -35.27 -12.44
N GLY A 21 -5.13 -35.23 -11.11
CA GLY A 21 -5.90 -34.22 -10.39
C GLY A 21 -5.37 -32.79 -10.57
N LEU A 22 -4.04 -32.61 -10.49
CA LEU A 22 -3.38 -31.32 -10.74
C LEU A 22 -3.61 -30.83 -12.17
N ARG A 23 -3.48 -31.72 -13.17
CA ARG A 23 -3.72 -31.38 -14.58
C ARG A 23 -5.18 -31.03 -14.84
N ALA A 24 -6.12 -31.76 -14.23
CA ALA A 24 -7.54 -31.46 -14.34
C ALA A 24 -7.89 -30.10 -13.70
N ASN A 25 -7.33 -29.79 -12.52
CA ASN A 25 -7.55 -28.51 -11.85
C ASN A 25 -6.93 -27.34 -12.64
N LEU A 26 -5.74 -27.52 -13.20
CA LEU A 26 -5.11 -26.51 -14.06
C LEU A 26 -5.93 -26.30 -15.35
N ALA A 27 -6.34 -27.39 -16.01
CA ALA A 27 -7.19 -27.31 -17.20
C ALA A 27 -8.52 -26.60 -16.89
N TRP A 28 -9.12 -26.87 -15.73
CA TRP A 28 -10.35 -26.20 -15.29
C TRP A 28 -10.13 -24.71 -14.95
N ALA A 29 -9.01 -24.36 -14.30
CA ALA A 29 -8.64 -22.97 -14.04
C ALA A 29 -8.39 -22.19 -15.35
N PHE A 30 -7.72 -22.80 -16.33
CA PHE A 30 -7.55 -22.21 -17.66
C PHE A 30 -8.88 -22.14 -18.42
N ALA A 31 -9.76 -23.13 -18.26
CA ALA A 31 -11.11 -23.08 -18.83
C ALA A 31 -11.95 -21.96 -18.20
N LEU A 32 -11.83 -21.67 -16.91
CA LEU A 32 -12.48 -20.54 -16.26
C LEU A 32 -11.96 -19.19 -16.79
N LEU A 33 -10.67 -19.10 -17.09
CA LEU A 33 -10.08 -17.91 -17.71
C LEU A 33 -10.49 -17.76 -19.19
N ALA A 34 -10.69 -18.87 -19.90
CA ALA A 34 -11.07 -18.88 -21.32
C ALA A 34 -12.59 -18.79 -21.55
N CYS A 35 -13.41 -19.19 -20.58
CA CYS A 35 -14.84 -18.95 -20.57
C CYS A 35 -15.09 -17.47 -20.33
N SER A 36 -15.13 -16.70 -21.43
CA SER A 36 -15.70 -15.36 -21.44
C SER A 36 -17.07 -15.43 -20.76
N ARG A 37 -17.16 -14.83 -19.57
CA ARG A 37 -18.43 -14.69 -18.87
C ARG A 37 -19.32 -13.96 -19.87
N LYS A 38 -20.41 -14.60 -20.32
CA LYS A 38 -21.45 -13.94 -21.12
C LYS A 38 -22.08 -12.87 -20.24
N SER A 39 -21.39 -11.74 -20.13
CA SER A 39 -21.91 -10.56 -19.47
C SER A 39 -23.08 -10.13 -20.33
N ALA A 40 -24.27 -10.03 -19.72
CA ALA A 40 -25.38 -9.35 -20.36
C ALA A 40 -24.83 -8.04 -20.92
N ALA A 41 -25.02 -7.81 -22.23
CA ALA A 41 -24.47 -6.67 -22.92
C ALA A 41 -25.18 -5.40 -22.42
N THR A 42 -24.80 -4.90 -21.25
CA THR A 42 -25.20 -3.56 -20.84
C THR A 42 -24.49 -2.61 -21.80
N PRO A 43 -25.22 -1.72 -22.49
CA PRO A 43 -24.59 -0.84 -23.46
C PRO A 43 -23.53 -0.01 -22.75
N LEU A 44 -22.32 0.00 -23.31
CA LEU A 44 -21.14 0.65 -22.71
C LEU A 44 -21.39 2.12 -22.36
N TRP A 45 -22.28 2.79 -23.09
CA TRP A 45 -22.71 4.16 -22.80
C TRP A 45 -23.40 4.30 -21.43
N ARG A 46 -24.24 3.33 -21.02
CA ARG A 46 -24.87 3.34 -19.68
C ARG A 46 -23.84 3.07 -18.58
N ALA A 47 -22.82 2.25 -18.86
CA ALA A 47 -21.71 2.06 -17.93
C ALA A 47 -20.90 3.36 -17.78
N ARG A 48 -20.56 4.02 -18.90
CA ARG A 48 -19.87 5.32 -18.91
C ARG A 48 -20.70 6.43 -18.24
N LEU A 49 -22.00 6.50 -18.52
CA LEU A 49 -22.89 7.49 -17.90
C LEU A 49 -22.98 7.25 -16.39
N ARG A 50 -23.14 6.00 -15.93
CA ARG A 50 -23.15 5.68 -14.50
C ARG A 50 -21.83 6.05 -13.83
N LEU A 51 -20.69 5.80 -14.48
CA LEU A 51 -19.38 6.24 -13.99
C LEU A 51 -19.27 7.76 -13.94
N ALA A 52 -19.73 8.47 -14.97
CA ALA A 52 -19.70 9.94 -15.02
C ALA A 52 -20.59 10.57 -13.94
N ILE A 53 -21.82 10.05 -13.77
CA ILE A 53 -22.72 10.48 -12.70
C ILE A 53 -22.10 10.18 -11.34
N GLY A 54 -21.56 8.97 -11.14
CA GLY A 54 -20.89 8.60 -9.90
C GLY A 54 -19.70 9.50 -9.58
N ALA A 55 -18.89 9.84 -10.58
CA ALA A 55 -17.76 10.76 -10.45
C ALA A 55 -18.23 12.18 -10.12
N ALA A 56 -19.26 12.68 -10.80
CA ALA A 56 -19.82 14.00 -10.53
C ALA A 56 -20.40 14.09 -9.11
N VAL A 57 -21.11 13.06 -8.66
CA VAL A 57 -21.63 12.96 -7.29
C VAL A 57 -20.48 12.91 -6.29
N ALA A 58 -19.42 12.13 -6.54
CA ALA A 58 -18.26 12.08 -5.67
C ALA A 58 -17.55 13.44 -5.56
N VAL A 59 -17.34 14.14 -6.68
CA VAL A 59 -16.76 15.50 -6.70
C VAL A 59 -17.65 16.47 -5.93
N ALA A 60 -18.98 16.42 -6.12
CA ALA A 60 -19.91 17.27 -5.41
C ALA A 60 -19.86 17.02 -3.89
N ILE A 61 -19.80 15.75 -3.46
CA ILE A 61 -19.66 15.39 -2.04
C ILE A 61 -18.34 15.89 -1.48
N ILE A 62 -17.23 15.76 -2.21
CA ILE A 62 -15.91 16.26 -1.77
C ILE A 62 -15.92 17.79 -1.66
N ALA A 63 -16.47 18.50 -2.65
CA ALA A 63 -16.55 19.95 -2.60
C ALA A 63 -17.45 20.43 -1.45
N ALA A 64 -18.58 19.76 -1.24
CA ALA A 64 -19.47 20.04 -0.11
C ALA A 64 -18.79 19.78 1.24
N SER A 65 -18.05 18.68 1.40
CA SER A 65 -17.34 18.39 2.63
C SER A 65 -16.20 19.38 2.90
N MET A 66 -15.49 19.82 1.86
CA MET A 66 -14.46 20.87 1.97
C MET A 66 -15.06 22.20 2.44
N ALA A 67 -16.25 22.57 1.95
CA ALA A 67 -16.90 23.82 2.34
C ALA A 67 -17.54 23.74 3.74
N VAL A 68 -18.23 22.64 4.05
CA VAL A 68 -19.08 22.52 5.26
C VAL A 68 -18.31 21.98 6.46
N LEU A 69 -17.25 21.20 6.25
CA LEU A 69 -16.48 20.57 7.33
C LEU A 69 -15.06 21.12 7.41
N ASP A 70 -14.31 21.10 6.31
CA ASP A 70 -12.87 21.44 6.33
C ASP A 70 -12.63 22.91 6.66
N ALA A 71 -13.26 23.84 5.93
CA ALA A 71 -13.12 25.28 6.17
C ALA A 71 -13.47 25.72 7.61
N PRO A 72 -14.62 25.33 8.20
CA PRO A 72 -14.92 25.69 9.58
C PRO A 72 -14.02 24.98 10.59
N ALA A 73 -13.63 23.72 10.36
CA ALA A 73 -12.70 23.01 11.24
C ALA A 73 -11.33 23.68 11.29
N VAL A 74 -10.80 24.08 10.13
CA VAL A 74 -9.54 24.82 9.99
C VAL A 74 -9.61 26.19 10.68
N SER A 75 -10.72 26.90 10.54
CA SER A 75 -10.96 28.17 11.24
C SER A 75 -11.04 27.99 12.75
N ALA A 76 -11.76 26.96 13.23
CA ALA A 76 -11.84 26.63 14.64
C ALA A 76 -10.46 26.26 15.22
N ALA A 77 -9.64 25.52 14.46
CA ALA A 77 -8.29 25.15 14.87
C ALA A 77 -7.36 26.35 15.08
N GLN A 78 -7.57 27.48 14.39
CA GLN A 78 -6.79 28.69 14.63
C GLN A 78 -7.04 29.32 16.00
N HIS A 79 -8.24 29.12 16.55
CA HIS A 79 -8.64 29.68 17.83
C HIS A 79 -8.34 28.71 18.99
N ALA A 80 -7.63 27.61 18.72
CA ALA A 80 -7.25 26.65 19.73
C ALA A 80 -6.26 27.25 20.74
N PRO A 81 -6.37 26.90 22.04
CA PRO A 81 -5.37 27.29 23.02
C PRO A 81 -3.99 26.75 22.67
N GLU A 82 -2.95 27.54 22.91
CA GLU A 82 -1.56 27.17 22.63
C GLU A 82 -1.16 25.85 23.30
N SER A 83 -1.62 25.62 24.54
CA SER A 83 -1.40 24.36 25.26
C SER A 83 -1.94 23.14 24.52
N MET A 84 -3.10 23.27 23.89
CA MET A 84 -3.70 22.21 23.09
C MET A 84 -2.88 21.96 21.83
N ILE A 85 -2.46 23.03 21.14
CA ILE A 85 -1.62 22.95 19.93
C ILE A 85 -0.32 22.21 20.24
N MET A 86 0.36 22.55 21.34
CA MET A 86 1.62 21.89 21.74
C MET A 86 1.45 20.39 21.97
N VAL A 87 0.37 19.97 22.63
CA VAL A 87 0.10 18.53 22.86
C VAL A 87 -0.11 17.81 21.52
N PHE A 88 -0.91 18.38 20.62
CA PHE A 88 -1.13 17.77 19.31
C PHE A 88 0.11 17.81 18.42
N GLU A 89 0.95 18.84 18.49
CA GLU A 89 2.22 18.90 17.80
C GLU A 89 3.17 17.80 18.27
N TYR A 90 3.25 17.56 19.58
CA TYR A 90 4.02 16.46 20.15
C TYR A 90 3.53 15.09 19.65
N VAL A 91 2.21 14.84 19.72
CA VAL A 91 1.61 13.57 19.30
C VAL A 91 1.77 13.35 17.79
N THR A 92 1.50 14.36 16.97
CA THR A 92 1.64 14.28 15.51
C THR A 92 3.10 14.20 15.07
N GLY A 93 4.05 14.62 15.93
CA GLY A 93 5.48 14.43 15.76
C GLY A 93 5.87 12.97 15.53
N PHE A 94 5.21 12.01 16.20
CA PHE A 94 5.45 10.57 16.02
C PHE A 94 4.96 10.02 14.68
N GLY A 95 4.05 10.74 14.00
CA GLY A 95 3.56 10.37 12.68
C GLY A 95 4.56 10.60 11.54
N LYS A 96 5.70 11.25 11.81
CA LYS A 96 6.73 11.48 10.80
C LYS A 96 7.41 10.16 10.43
N SER A 97 7.41 9.82 9.13
CA SER A 97 8.02 8.58 8.62
C SER A 97 9.52 8.46 8.92
N VAL A 98 10.20 9.58 9.18
CA VAL A 98 11.62 9.64 9.56
C VAL A 98 11.93 8.80 10.81
N TRP A 99 11.02 8.77 11.78
CA TRP A 99 11.17 8.01 13.02
C TRP A 99 11.25 6.49 12.79
N PHE A 100 10.75 6.01 11.66
CA PHE A 100 10.78 4.59 11.31
C PHE A 100 11.85 4.30 10.25
N LEU A 101 11.92 5.12 9.20
CA LEU A 101 12.83 4.86 8.08
C LEU A 101 14.30 4.99 8.48
N VAL A 102 14.68 6.00 9.29
CA VAL A 102 16.08 6.20 9.68
C VAL A 102 16.61 5.03 10.52
N PRO A 103 15.94 4.59 11.61
CA PRO A 103 16.41 3.42 12.37
C PRO A 103 16.49 2.15 11.52
N ILE A 104 15.54 1.93 10.62
CA ILE A 104 15.56 0.76 9.73
C ILE A 104 16.76 0.79 8.79
N VAL A 105 17.04 1.94 8.17
CA VAL A 105 18.21 2.11 7.29
C VAL A 105 19.51 1.90 8.06
N VAL A 106 19.62 2.47 9.28
CA VAL A 106 20.78 2.27 10.15
C VAL A 106 20.95 0.79 10.50
N ALA A 107 19.87 0.09 10.88
CA ALA A 107 19.93 -1.33 11.20
C ALA A 107 20.34 -2.18 9.98
N LEU A 108 19.80 -1.89 8.79
CA LEU A 108 20.19 -2.56 7.54
C LEU A 108 21.67 -2.31 7.20
N ALA A 109 22.16 -1.08 7.38
CA ALA A 109 23.57 -0.74 7.18
C ALA A 109 24.48 -1.49 8.15
N LEU A 110 24.11 -1.57 9.44
CA LEU A 110 24.84 -2.35 10.43
C LEU A 110 24.89 -3.84 10.08
N ILE A 111 23.76 -4.43 9.66
CA ILE A 111 23.71 -5.83 9.22
C ILE A 111 24.64 -6.04 8.01
N ALA A 112 24.66 -5.11 7.05
CA ALA A 112 25.55 -5.18 5.90
C ALA A 112 27.04 -5.14 6.30
N CYS A 113 27.41 -4.31 7.26
CA CYS A 113 28.78 -4.26 7.80
C CYS A 113 29.15 -5.54 8.58
N LEU A 114 28.20 -6.13 9.31
CA LEU A 114 28.42 -7.31 10.14
C LEU A 114 28.41 -8.62 9.36
N ALA A 115 27.75 -8.67 8.19
CA ALA A 115 27.58 -9.87 7.39
C ALA A 115 28.91 -10.32 6.72
N THR A 116 29.77 -11.00 7.48
CA THR A 116 31.04 -11.55 7.00
C THR A 116 30.91 -13.06 6.68
N PRO A 117 31.60 -13.59 5.66
CA PRO A 117 31.59 -15.02 5.33
C PRO A 117 32.11 -15.95 6.45
N SER A 118 32.84 -15.43 7.43
CA SER A 118 33.34 -16.15 8.61
C SER A 118 32.25 -16.49 9.64
N LEU A 119 31.04 -15.96 9.50
CA LEU A 119 29.93 -16.22 10.40
C LEU A 119 29.36 -17.64 10.24
N SER A 120 28.86 -18.19 11.35
CA SER A 120 28.15 -19.47 11.35
C SER A 120 26.93 -19.45 10.42
N ARG A 121 26.53 -20.62 9.91
CA ARG A 121 25.33 -20.75 9.05
C ARG A 121 24.07 -20.22 9.74
N MET A 122 23.93 -20.45 11.05
CA MET A 122 22.78 -19.97 11.82
C MET A 122 22.77 -18.45 11.92
N SER A 123 23.89 -17.82 12.28
CA SER A 123 24.02 -16.36 12.38
C SER A 123 23.71 -15.69 11.04
N ARG A 124 24.22 -16.25 9.93
CA ARG A 124 23.90 -15.77 8.58
C ARG A 124 22.41 -15.89 8.24
N GLY A 125 21.78 -17.00 8.63
CA GLY A 125 20.33 -17.20 8.44
C GLY A 125 19.50 -16.17 9.21
N VAL A 126 19.89 -15.87 10.45
CA VAL A 126 19.23 -14.85 11.29
C VAL A 126 19.38 -13.46 10.68
N LEU A 127 20.61 -13.06 10.30
CA LEU A 127 20.85 -11.76 9.67
C LEU A 127 20.08 -11.63 8.35
N ALA A 128 20.07 -12.67 7.51
CA ALA A 128 19.29 -12.66 6.28
C ALA A 128 17.78 -12.51 6.54
N ALA A 129 17.23 -13.24 7.52
CA ALA A 129 15.83 -13.13 7.89
C ALA A 129 15.48 -11.73 8.43
N LEU A 130 16.39 -11.12 9.21
CA LEU A 130 16.21 -9.77 9.72
C LEU A 130 16.25 -8.73 8.58
N THR A 131 17.21 -8.84 7.66
CA THR A 131 17.31 -7.97 6.47
C THR A 131 16.04 -8.02 5.63
N VAL A 132 15.47 -9.21 5.38
CA VAL A 132 14.23 -9.32 4.59
C VAL A 132 13.05 -8.65 5.30
N ARG A 133 12.90 -8.83 6.61
CA ARG A 133 11.81 -8.22 7.39
C ARG A 133 11.95 -6.70 7.47
N LEU A 134 13.14 -6.21 7.75
CA LEU A 134 13.44 -4.78 7.81
C LEU A 134 13.31 -4.13 6.44
N GLY A 135 13.81 -4.78 5.38
CA GLY A 135 13.65 -4.33 4.00
C GLY A 135 12.17 -4.26 3.61
N PHE A 136 11.38 -5.28 3.94
CA PHE A 136 9.94 -5.24 3.74
C PHE A 136 9.29 -4.04 4.44
N LEU A 137 9.60 -3.81 5.73
CA LEU A 137 9.05 -2.69 6.49
C LEU A 137 9.47 -1.34 5.90
N PHE A 138 10.73 -1.20 5.48
CA PHE A 138 11.23 0.00 4.81
C PHE A 138 10.42 0.34 3.57
N PHE A 139 10.21 -0.64 2.67
CA PHE A 139 9.42 -0.42 1.47
C PHE A 139 7.93 -0.22 1.75
N ALA A 140 7.37 -0.95 2.72
CA ALA A 140 5.98 -0.83 3.11
C ALA A 140 5.63 0.56 3.66
N ILE A 141 6.59 1.25 4.30
CA ILE A 141 6.41 2.62 4.82
C ILE A 141 6.82 3.66 3.77
N GLY A 142 8.00 3.48 3.16
CA GLY A 142 8.61 4.46 2.28
C GLY A 142 7.89 4.60 0.95
N LEU A 143 7.42 3.50 0.35
CA LEU A 143 6.79 3.52 -0.97
C LEU A 143 5.44 4.26 -0.95
N PRO A 144 4.50 3.99 -0.03
CA PRO A 144 3.28 4.79 0.07
C PRO A 144 3.60 6.26 0.37
N GLY A 145 4.54 6.55 1.28
CA GLY A 145 4.94 7.92 1.59
C GLY A 145 5.44 8.69 0.37
N LEU A 146 6.26 8.05 -0.47
CA LEU A 146 6.74 8.61 -1.73
C LEU A 146 5.59 8.85 -2.72
N VAL A 147 4.74 7.84 -2.93
CA VAL A 147 3.58 7.93 -3.83
C VAL A 147 2.66 9.06 -3.40
N PHE A 148 2.33 9.17 -2.12
CA PHE A 148 1.51 10.25 -1.60
C PHE A 148 2.18 11.61 -1.77
N THR A 149 3.50 11.71 -1.55
CA THR A 149 4.24 12.96 -1.74
C THR A 149 4.19 13.43 -3.20
N ILE A 150 4.35 12.51 -4.15
CA ILE A 150 4.26 12.82 -5.58
C ILE A 150 2.82 13.19 -5.95
N ALA A 151 1.83 12.36 -5.58
CA ALA A 151 0.43 12.59 -5.90
C ALA A 151 -0.06 13.94 -5.36
N LYS A 152 0.34 14.29 -4.13
CA LYS A 152 0.07 15.58 -3.49
C LYS A 152 0.58 16.76 -4.31
N ARG A 153 1.83 16.71 -4.77
CA ARG A 153 2.43 17.75 -5.62
C ARG A 153 1.80 17.82 -7.02
N LEU A 154 1.31 16.70 -7.55
CA LEU A 154 0.57 16.70 -8.82
C LEU A 154 -0.78 17.41 -8.69
N VAL A 155 -1.51 17.18 -7.59
CA VAL A 155 -2.78 17.86 -7.28
C VAL A 155 -2.55 19.33 -6.92
N GLY A 156 -1.55 19.61 -6.08
CA GLY A 156 -1.11 20.95 -5.73
C GLY A 156 -2.10 21.74 -4.88
N ARG A 157 -2.83 21.09 -3.96
CA ARG A 157 -3.78 21.75 -3.06
C ARG A 157 -3.03 22.71 -2.12
N ALA A 158 -3.50 23.95 -1.99
CA ALA A 158 -2.94 24.89 -1.03
C ALA A 158 -3.22 24.43 0.41
N ARG A 159 -2.22 24.57 1.29
CA ARG A 159 -2.44 24.44 2.73
C ARG A 159 -3.22 25.64 3.27
N PRO A 160 -3.98 25.47 4.38
CA PRO A 160 -4.63 26.59 5.04
C PRO A 160 -3.68 27.76 5.30
N PHE A 161 -4.18 28.98 5.10
CA PHE A 161 -3.52 30.25 5.44
C PHE A 161 -2.28 30.64 4.60
N VAL A 162 -1.96 29.90 3.54
CA VAL A 162 -0.90 30.28 2.59
C VAL A 162 -1.22 31.60 1.86
N GLU A 163 -2.49 31.80 1.49
CA GLU A 163 -2.97 33.01 0.79
C GLU A 163 -3.76 33.96 1.71
N GLY A 164 -3.57 33.85 3.03
CA GLY A 164 -4.24 34.71 4.02
C GLY A 164 -5.68 34.29 4.38
N GLY A 165 -6.16 33.13 3.92
CA GLY A 165 -7.47 32.59 4.28
C GLY A 165 -7.51 31.05 4.28
N ALA A 166 -8.64 30.47 4.67
CA ALA A 166 -8.83 29.01 4.72
C ALA A 166 -8.81 28.35 3.32
N GLY A 167 -9.22 29.08 2.28
CA GLY A 167 -9.05 28.72 0.86
C GLY A 167 -9.25 27.24 0.50
N PRO A 168 -10.40 26.61 0.83
CA PRO A 168 -10.56 25.14 0.75
C PRO A 168 -10.47 24.58 -0.67
N LEU A 169 -10.65 25.41 -1.70
CA LEU A 169 -10.67 25.01 -3.12
C LEU A 169 -9.53 25.65 -3.95
N VAL A 170 -8.43 26.05 -3.31
CA VAL A 170 -7.27 26.62 -4.00
C VAL A 170 -6.30 25.50 -4.43
N TYR A 171 -6.01 25.44 -5.72
CA TYR A 171 -5.14 24.42 -6.33
C TYR A 171 -4.15 25.05 -7.29
N ARG A 172 -2.91 24.53 -7.28
CA ARG A 172 -1.84 24.85 -8.22
C ARG A 172 -1.21 23.56 -8.72
N PRO A 173 -1.84 22.87 -9.67
CA PRO A 173 -1.40 21.54 -10.11
C PRO A 173 0.01 21.60 -10.69
N LEU A 174 0.75 20.50 -10.54
CA LEU A 174 2.15 20.36 -11.00
C LEU A 174 3.13 21.36 -10.36
N GLY A 175 2.75 21.99 -9.25
CA GLY A 175 3.64 22.84 -8.46
C GLY A 175 4.57 22.02 -7.57
N TRP A 176 5.87 22.34 -7.56
CA TRP A 176 6.85 21.65 -6.69
C TRP A 176 7.15 22.43 -5.40
N ASN A 177 6.15 23.13 -4.89
CA ASN A 177 6.25 24.00 -3.70
C ASN A 177 5.70 23.28 -2.46
N VAL A 178 6.21 23.62 -1.28
CA VAL A 178 5.78 22.97 -0.01
C VAL A 178 4.43 23.50 0.45
N GLU A 179 4.11 24.74 0.09
CA GLU A 179 2.85 25.41 0.39
C GLU A 179 1.65 24.80 -0.38
N TYR A 180 1.93 24.17 -1.52
CA TYR A 180 0.96 23.56 -2.44
C TYR A 180 1.23 22.06 -2.60
N SER A 181 1.09 21.31 -1.50
CA SER A 181 1.31 19.85 -1.42
C SER A 181 0.17 19.17 -0.67
#